data_AF-A0AAE0WG07-F1
#
_entry.id   AF-A0AAE0WG07-F1
#
_cell.length_a   1.000
_cell.length_b   1.000
_cell.length_c   1.000
_cell.angle_alpha   90.00
_cell.angle_beta   90.00
_cell.angle_gamma   90.00
#
_symmetry.space_group_name_H-M   'P 1'
#
loop_
_entity.id
_entity.type
_entity.pdbx_description
1 polymer ?
#
loop_
_entity_poly.entity_id
_entity_poly.type
_entity_poly.pdbx_seq_one_letter_code
_entity_poly.pdbx_strand_id
1 'polypeptide(L)'
;MKRPQDAMKAAYTLQGFATTFYAVFAAVTYVYLGNTVGSPSFGSLDSKWAKAAYGIAIPNFLIAGSLYSHTASKLLFVRIFRRSRHLHSHTVAGWVTWAALIVIMNGAAFVLAVGVPIFNYLIGIAASLFAAWFTYGLAGMFWLHDSYHDGNGIHTWRRKWFQSGLAFSTVIAGAFICVAGMYVTVRAIVEAYQSGAVASPFAC
;
A
#
# COMPACT_ATOMS: atom_id res chain seq x y z
N MET A 1 -10.62 -20.37 0.64
CA MET A 1 -11.57 -20.82 1.69
C MET A 1 -12.48 -21.88 1.07
N LYS A 2 -12.70 -23.03 1.74
CA LYS A 2 -13.59 -24.09 1.19
C LYS A 2 -15.07 -23.69 1.16
N ARG A 3 -15.49 -22.73 2.00
CA ARG A 3 -16.85 -22.18 2.05
C ARG A 3 -16.80 -20.65 1.93
N PRO A 4 -17.43 -20.05 0.91
CA PRO A 4 -17.36 -18.60 0.68
C PRO A 4 -18.11 -17.77 1.72
N GLN A 5 -19.14 -18.34 2.35
CA GLN A 5 -19.95 -17.69 3.40
C GLN A 5 -19.19 -17.42 4.72
N ASP A 6 -18.07 -18.10 4.97
CA ASP A 6 -17.23 -17.84 6.14
C ASP A 6 -16.22 -16.70 5.91
N ALA A 7 -16.20 -16.10 4.72
CA ALA A 7 -15.29 -15.00 4.38
C ALA A 7 -15.50 -13.77 5.27
N MET A 8 -16.75 -13.41 5.58
CA MET A 8 -17.04 -12.27 6.46
C MET A 8 -16.56 -12.52 7.89
N LYS A 9 -16.74 -13.75 8.41
CA LYS A 9 -16.25 -14.11 9.75
C LYS A 9 -14.74 -13.99 9.82
N ALA A 10 -14.04 -14.54 8.82
CA ALA A 10 -12.59 -14.42 8.72
C ALA A 10 -12.12 -12.96 8.63
N ALA A 11 -12.84 -12.12 7.86
CA ALA A 11 -12.53 -10.70 7.74
C ALA A 11 -12.69 -9.95 9.07
N TYR A 12 -13.78 -10.19 9.81
CA TYR A 12 -13.98 -9.57 11.13
C TYR A 12 -12.92 -10.01 12.14
N THR A 13 -12.60 -11.31 12.18
CA THR A 13 -11.54 -11.82 13.06
C THR A 13 -10.18 -11.22 12.71
N LEU A 14 -9.84 -11.15 11.42
CA LEU A 14 -8.59 -10.56 10.94
C LEU A 14 -8.51 -9.08 11.31
N GLN A 15 -9.55 -8.30 11.01
CA GLN A 15 -9.57 -6.87 11.26
C GLN A 15 -9.53 -6.57 12.77
N GLY A 16 -10.29 -7.31 13.57
CA GLY A 16 -10.29 -7.16 15.03
C GLY A 16 -8.91 -7.44 15.62
N PHE A 17 -8.34 -8.60 15.28
CA PHE A 17 -7.01 -8.98 15.76
C PHE A 17 -5.93 -7.98 15.33
N ALA A 18 -5.89 -7.60 14.06
CA ALA A 18 -4.91 -6.65 13.54
C ALA A 18 -5.03 -5.28 14.22
N THR A 19 -6.26 -4.76 14.36
CA THR A 19 -6.49 -3.45 14.99
C THR A 19 -6.07 -3.46 16.46
N THR A 20 -6.45 -4.50 17.21
CA THR A 20 -6.04 -4.64 18.62
C THR A 20 -4.52 -4.75 18.74
N PHE A 21 -3.87 -5.56 17.90
CA PHE A 21 -2.43 -5.71 17.92
C PHE A 21 -1.71 -4.39 17.62
N TYR A 22 -2.12 -3.66 16.58
CA TYR A 22 -1.56 -2.35 16.25
C TYR A 22 -1.80 -1.32 17.37
N ALA A 23 -2.98 -1.29 17.97
CA ALA A 23 -3.30 -0.37 19.06
C ALA A 23 -2.44 -0.64 20.31
N VAL A 24 -2.29 -1.92 20.70
CA VAL A 24 -1.43 -2.33 21.82
C VAL A 24 0.03 -1.97 21.52
N PHE A 25 0.52 -2.28 20.32
CA PHE A 25 1.90 -1.96 19.93
C PHE A 25 2.16 -0.44 19.95
N ALA A 26 1.24 0.36 19.42
CA ALA A 26 1.34 1.81 19.44
C ALA A 26 1.34 2.37 20.87
N ALA A 27 0.44 1.91 21.74
CA ALA A 27 0.36 2.34 23.13
C ALA A 27 1.64 2.01 23.91
N VAL A 28 2.14 0.77 23.78
CA VAL A 28 3.38 0.33 24.42
C VAL A 28 4.56 1.17 23.93
N THR A 29 4.70 1.33 22.61
CA THR A 29 5.79 2.13 22.02
C THR A 29 5.75 3.56 22.54
N TYR A 30 4.58 4.18 22.58
CA TYR A 30 4.42 5.56 23.06
C TYR A 30 4.74 5.73 24.54
N VAL A 31 4.36 4.78 25.40
CA VAL A 31 4.66 4.83 26.84
C VAL A 31 6.17 4.73 27.11
N TYR A 32 6.88 3.86 26.37
CA TYR A 32 8.32 3.63 26.61
C TYR A 32 9.25 4.59 25.87
N LEU A 33 8.90 5.02 24.66
CA LEU A 33 9.76 5.87 23.81
C LEU A 33 9.32 7.34 23.80
N GLY A 34 8.09 7.64 24.23
CA GLY A 34 7.56 9.00 24.27
C GLY A 34 7.19 9.56 22.89
N ASN A 35 7.13 10.89 22.81
CA ASN A 35 6.71 11.63 21.61
C ASN A 35 7.82 11.84 20.56
N THR A 36 9.07 11.48 20.86
CA THR A 36 10.22 11.61 19.96
C THR A 36 10.53 10.34 19.18
N VAL A 37 9.58 9.40 19.10
CA VAL A 37 9.76 8.15 18.36
C VAL A 37 9.98 8.43 16.86
N GLY A 38 11.12 7.97 16.36
CA GLY A 38 11.49 8.03 14.96
C GLY A 38 10.65 7.08 14.12
N SER A 39 10.55 7.37 12.83
CA SER A 39 9.98 6.46 11.85
C SER A 39 11.12 5.90 10.99
N PRO A 40 11.38 4.58 11.01
CA PRO A 40 10.69 3.50 11.75
C PRO A 40 11.05 3.42 13.25
N SER A 41 10.10 2.95 14.08
CA SER A 41 10.22 2.95 15.55
C SER A 41 11.40 2.13 16.09
N PHE A 42 11.85 1.13 15.34
CA PHE A 42 13.04 0.34 15.70
C PHE A 42 14.31 1.19 15.80
N GLY A 43 14.37 2.31 15.07
CA GLY A 43 15.51 3.23 15.09
C GLY A 43 15.63 4.05 16.38
N SER A 44 14.58 4.11 17.21
CA SER A 44 14.60 4.85 18.47
C SER A 44 15.00 4.00 19.67
N LEU A 45 15.20 2.70 19.49
CA LEU A 45 15.73 1.81 20.52
C LEU A 45 17.24 2.01 20.69
N ASP A 46 17.76 1.60 21.85
CA ASP A 46 19.21 1.54 22.07
C ASP A 46 19.89 0.66 21.02
N SER A 47 21.13 1.00 20.66
CA SER A 47 21.87 0.43 19.52
C SER A 47 21.91 -1.09 19.52
N LYS A 48 22.02 -1.73 20.71
CA LYS A 48 21.99 -3.19 20.82
C LYS A 48 20.64 -3.79 20.37
N TRP A 49 19.54 -3.23 20.85
CA TRP A 49 18.19 -3.72 20.57
C TRP A 49 17.72 -3.36 19.17
N ALA A 50 18.07 -2.16 18.69
CA ALA A 50 17.81 -1.73 17.32
C ALA A 50 18.44 -2.71 16.30
N LYS A 51 19.73 -3.05 16.47
CA LYS A 51 20.41 -4.02 15.59
C LYS A 51 19.78 -5.40 15.61
N ALA A 52 19.39 -5.90 16.80
CA ALA A 52 18.70 -7.18 16.91
C ALA A 52 17.34 -7.16 16.20
N ALA A 53 16.55 -6.10 16.38
CA ALA A 53 15.26 -5.92 15.71
C ALA A 53 15.41 -5.84 14.19
N TYR A 54 16.37 -5.07 13.69
CA TYR A 54 16.68 -5.02 12.25
C TYR A 54 17.17 -6.36 11.72
N GLY A 55 17.95 -7.13 12.49
CA GLY A 55 18.38 -8.47 12.11
C GLY A 55 17.21 -9.43 11.85
N ILE A 56 16.16 -9.35 12.66
CA ILE A 56 14.93 -10.13 12.47
C ILE A 56 14.06 -9.56 11.34
N ALA A 57 14.04 -8.24 11.17
CA ALA A 57 13.22 -7.57 10.17
C ALA A 57 13.76 -7.70 8.73
N ILE A 58 15.09 -7.76 8.54
CA ILE A 58 15.73 -7.84 7.22
C ILE A 58 15.22 -9.03 6.39
N PRO A 59 15.19 -10.28 6.90
CA PRO A 59 14.63 -11.41 6.15
C PRO A 59 13.20 -11.14 5.67
N ASN A 60 12.36 -10.58 6.54
CA ASN A 60 10.98 -10.23 6.18
C ASN A 60 10.93 -9.16 5.09
N PHE A 61 11.77 -8.11 5.17
CA PHE A 61 11.84 -7.07 4.14
C PHE A 61 12.30 -7.59 2.78
N LEU A 62 13.31 -8.47 2.77
CA LEU A 62 13.81 -9.09 1.53
C LEU A 62 12.75 -9.97 0.87
N ILE A 63 12.05 -10.79 1.67
CA ILE A 63 10.98 -11.65 1.16
C ILE A 63 9.80 -10.81 0.66
N ALA A 64 9.34 -9.83 1.45
CA ALA A 64 8.23 -8.97 1.06
C ALA A 64 8.54 -8.17 -0.22
N GLY A 65 9.71 -7.54 -0.30
CA GLY A 65 10.16 -6.79 -1.47
C GLY A 65 10.25 -7.66 -2.73
N SER A 66 10.78 -8.88 -2.58
CA SER A 66 10.86 -9.86 -3.68
C SER A 66 9.47 -10.29 -4.15
N LEU A 67 8.56 -10.59 -3.23
CA LEU A 67 7.19 -10.99 -3.54
C LEU A 67 6.40 -9.88 -4.25
N TYR A 68 6.55 -8.62 -3.83
CA TYR A 68 5.89 -7.49 -4.48
C TYR A 68 6.43 -7.25 -5.89
N SER A 69 7.75 -7.24 -6.05
CA SER A 69 8.40 -7.09 -7.37
C SER A 69 8.01 -8.22 -8.32
N HIS A 70 7.98 -9.45 -7.81
CA HIS A 70 7.52 -10.62 -8.57
C HIS A 70 6.05 -10.50 -8.97
N THR A 71 5.17 -10.13 -8.04
CA THR A 71 3.73 -10.01 -8.31
C THR A 71 3.46 -8.93 -9.37
N ALA A 72 4.11 -7.78 -9.26
CA ALA A 72 3.96 -6.70 -10.23
C ALA A 72 4.48 -7.10 -11.62
N SER A 73 5.64 -7.77 -11.69
CA SER A 73 6.20 -8.30 -12.94
C SER A 73 5.28 -9.34 -13.57
N LYS A 74 4.72 -10.26 -12.76
CA LYS A 74 3.79 -11.29 -13.22
C LYS A 74 2.51 -10.72 -13.79
N LEU A 75 1.94 -9.69 -13.15
CA LEU A 75 0.73 -9.02 -13.65
C LEU A 75 0.95 -8.41 -15.04
N LEU A 76 2.10 -7.78 -15.28
CA LEU A 76 2.47 -7.25 -16.59
C LEU A 76 2.74 -8.36 -17.60
N PHE A 77 3.51 -9.38 -17.21
CA PHE A 77 3.84 -10.52 -18.06
C PHE A 77 2.59 -11.25 -18.58
N VAL A 78 1.64 -11.54 -17.69
CA VAL A 78 0.36 -12.18 -18.05
C VAL A 78 -0.46 -11.30 -18.98
N ARG A 79 -0.45 -9.97 -18.80
CA ARG A 79 -1.16 -9.05 -19.70
C ARG A 79 -0.52 -8.99 -21.09
N ILE A 80 0.80 -8.94 -21.17
CA ILE A 80 1.56 -8.90 -22.44
C ILE A 80 1.40 -10.21 -23.21
N PHE A 81 1.54 -11.35 -22.55
CA PHE A 81 1.52 -12.68 -23.19
C PHE A 81 0.18 -13.41 -23.08
N ARG A 82 -0.93 -12.70 -22.78
CA ARG A 82 -2.26 -13.30 -22.50
C ARG A 82 -2.76 -14.29 -23.55
N ARG A 83 -2.35 -14.13 -24.82
CA ARG A 83 -2.73 -15.00 -25.95
C ARG A 83 -1.55 -15.72 -26.61
N SER A 84 -0.41 -15.83 -25.93
CA SER A 84 0.84 -16.31 -26.53
C SER A 84 1.35 -17.60 -25.88
N ARG A 85 1.95 -18.50 -26.68
CA ARG A 85 2.60 -19.74 -26.19
C ARG A 85 3.77 -19.47 -25.23
N HIS A 86 4.30 -18.26 -25.25
CA HIS A 86 5.37 -17.78 -24.37
C HIS A 86 4.95 -17.67 -22.89
N LEU A 87 3.64 -17.74 -22.61
CA LEU A 87 3.11 -17.72 -21.24
C LEU A 87 3.36 -19.05 -20.49
N HIS A 88 3.37 -20.17 -21.21
CA HIS A 88 3.44 -21.52 -20.64
C HIS A 88 4.66 -22.33 -21.10
N SER A 89 5.41 -21.87 -22.10
CA SER A 89 6.62 -22.55 -22.56
C SER A 89 7.88 -21.76 -22.22
N HIS A 90 8.95 -22.47 -21.87
CA HIS A 90 10.27 -21.91 -21.61
C HIS A 90 10.90 -21.43 -22.93
N THR A 91 10.51 -20.24 -23.36
CA THR A 91 11.06 -19.56 -24.53
C THR A 91 12.09 -18.52 -24.08
N VAL A 92 13.14 -18.33 -24.89
CA VAL A 92 14.17 -17.30 -24.61
C VAL A 92 13.53 -15.91 -24.53
N ALA A 93 12.58 -15.59 -25.43
CA ALA A 93 11.84 -14.33 -25.38
C ALA A 93 11.02 -14.16 -24.08
N GLY A 94 10.43 -15.24 -23.56
CA GLY A 94 9.72 -15.22 -22.28
C GLY A 94 10.66 -14.93 -21.10
N TRP A 95 11.81 -15.61 -21.04
CA TRP A 95 12.83 -15.39 -20.00
C TRP A 95 13.44 -13.99 -20.07
N VAL A 96 13.76 -13.49 -21.26
CA VAL A 96 14.29 -12.13 -21.45
C VAL A 96 13.27 -11.09 -21.01
N THR A 97 12.01 -11.23 -21.42
CA THR A 97 10.96 -10.28 -21.02
C THR A 97 10.72 -10.34 -19.51
N TRP A 98 10.74 -11.52 -18.91
CA TRP A 98 10.60 -11.70 -17.47
C TRP A 98 11.74 -11.02 -16.69
N ALA A 99 12.99 -11.27 -17.08
CA ALA A 99 14.15 -10.64 -16.47
C ALA A 99 14.11 -9.10 -16.64
N ALA A 100 13.76 -8.62 -17.83
CA ALA A 100 13.61 -7.19 -18.09
C ALA A 100 12.54 -6.54 -17.20
N LEU A 101 11.38 -7.18 -17.03
CA LEU A 101 10.31 -6.67 -16.16
C LEU A 101 10.76 -6.60 -14.70
N ILE A 102 11.49 -7.60 -14.20
CA ILE A 102 12.03 -7.60 -12.84
C ILE A 102 13.03 -6.44 -12.67
N VAL A 103 13.95 -6.25 -13.63
CA VAL A 103 14.94 -5.18 -13.58
C VAL A 103 14.27 -3.81 -13.62
N ILE A 104 13.27 -3.60 -14.49
CA ILE A 104 12.52 -2.35 -14.57
C ILE A 104 11.80 -2.07 -13.25
N MET A 105 11.14 -3.07 -12.66
CA MET A 105 10.39 -2.89 -11.42
C MET A 105 11.31 -2.58 -10.22
N ASN A 106 12.46 -3.27 -10.13
CA ASN A 106 13.46 -2.97 -9.10
C ASN A 106 14.12 -1.61 -9.34
N GLY A 107 14.39 -1.24 -10.60
CA GLY A 107 14.93 0.08 -10.96
C GLY A 107 13.97 1.21 -10.58
N ALA A 108 12.67 1.05 -10.84
CA ALA A 108 11.66 2.01 -10.40
C ALA A 108 11.61 2.15 -8.87
N ALA A 109 11.67 1.02 -8.14
CA ALA A 109 11.73 1.03 -6.69
C ALA A 109 12.99 1.72 -6.15
N PHE A 110 14.15 1.49 -6.79
CA PHE A 110 15.41 2.15 -6.45
C PHE A 110 15.34 3.67 -6.64
N VAL A 111 14.80 4.14 -7.78
CA VAL A 111 14.62 5.57 -8.05
C VAL A 111 13.73 6.23 -6.99
N LEU A 112 12.62 5.57 -6.60
CA LEU A 112 11.75 6.08 -5.54
C LEU A 112 12.44 6.11 -4.17
N ALA A 113 13.23 5.08 -3.85
CA ALA A 113 13.97 5.01 -2.58
C ALA A 113 15.03 6.10 -2.46
N VAL A 114 15.74 6.42 -3.55
CA VAL A 114 16.74 7.50 -3.57
C VAL A 114 16.09 8.89 -3.60
N GLY A 115 14.95 9.04 -4.29
CA GLY A 115 14.26 10.33 -4.39
C GLY A 115 13.57 10.78 -3.10
N VAL A 116 13.09 9.84 -2.29
CA VAL A 116 12.42 10.13 -1.01
C VAL A 116 13.07 9.28 0.10
N PRO A 117 14.18 9.74 0.69
CA PRO A 117 14.94 8.94 1.66
C PRO A 117 14.29 8.89 3.06
N ILE A 118 13.16 9.59 3.26
CA ILE A 118 12.39 9.54 4.50
C ILE A 118 11.25 8.53 4.35
N PHE A 119 11.35 7.44 5.09
CA PHE A 119 10.41 6.31 5.04
C PHE A 119 8.94 6.71 5.26
N ASN A 120 8.69 7.64 6.19
CA ASN A 120 7.33 8.10 6.49
C ASN A 120 6.67 8.78 5.27
N TYR A 121 7.43 9.57 4.51
CA TYR A 121 6.92 10.23 3.31
C TYR A 121 6.63 9.22 2.18
N LEU A 122 7.45 8.18 2.03
CA LEU A 122 7.15 7.08 1.09
C LEU A 122 5.83 6.38 1.44
N ILE A 123 5.60 6.10 2.72
CA ILE A 123 4.33 5.53 3.19
C ILE A 123 3.18 6.50 2.92
N GLY A 124 3.36 7.79 3.20
CA GLY A 124 2.34 8.82 2.96
C GLY A 124 1.89 8.90 1.49
N ILE A 125 2.84 8.88 0.55
CA ILE A 125 2.54 8.85 -0.89
C ILE A 125 1.83 7.55 -1.26
N ALA A 126 2.35 6.39 -0.83
CA ALA A 126 1.74 5.10 -1.17
C ALA A 126 0.32 4.95 -0.59
N ALA A 127 0.10 5.40 0.65
CA ALA A 127 -1.19 5.34 1.31
C ALA A 127 -2.22 6.28 0.67
N SER A 128 -1.84 7.52 0.35
CA SER A 128 -2.73 8.48 -0.29
C SER A 128 -3.08 8.07 -1.73
N LEU A 129 -2.11 7.60 -2.52
CA LEU A 129 -2.31 7.28 -3.93
C LEU A 129 -2.98 5.92 -4.16
N PHE A 130 -2.68 4.91 -3.34
CA PHE A 130 -3.19 3.56 -3.55
C PHE A 130 -4.14 3.12 -2.46
N ALA A 131 -3.72 3.19 -1.19
CA ALA A 131 -4.53 2.64 -0.10
C ALA A 131 -5.90 3.33 -0.02
N ALA A 132 -5.97 4.66 -0.13
CA ALA A 132 -7.21 5.42 -0.08
C ALA A 132 -8.23 4.97 -1.16
N TRP A 133 -7.76 4.71 -2.38
CA TRP A 133 -8.63 4.23 -3.47
C TRP A 133 -9.04 2.78 -3.27
N PHE A 134 -8.13 1.90 -2.83
CA PHE A 134 -8.47 0.49 -2.61
C PHE A 134 -9.43 0.28 -1.44
N THR A 135 -9.33 1.07 -0.36
CA THR A 135 -10.16 0.91 0.84
C THR A 135 -11.49 1.66 0.74
N TYR A 136 -11.49 2.91 0.26
CA TYR A 136 -12.68 3.76 0.31
C TYR A 136 -13.27 4.05 -1.08
N GLY A 137 -12.42 4.28 -2.08
CA GLY A 137 -12.85 4.62 -3.44
C GLY A 137 -13.53 3.47 -4.18
N LEU A 138 -12.79 2.40 -4.46
CA LEU A 138 -13.25 1.25 -5.24
C LEU A 138 -14.41 0.51 -4.57
N ALA A 139 -14.38 0.36 -3.25
CA ALA A 139 -15.47 -0.26 -2.50
C ALA A 139 -16.79 0.50 -2.68
N GLY A 140 -16.77 1.83 -2.58
CA GLY A 140 -17.94 2.67 -2.83
C GLY A 140 -18.39 2.65 -4.29
N MET A 141 -17.43 2.72 -5.23
CA MET A 141 -17.73 2.65 -6.68
C MET A 141 -18.36 1.33 -7.08
N PHE A 142 -17.87 0.19 -6.58
CA PHE A 142 -18.45 -1.11 -6.88
C PHE A 142 -19.87 -1.25 -6.34
N TRP A 143 -20.14 -0.77 -5.12
CA TRP A 143 -21.49 -0.80 -4.58
C TRP A 143 -22.46 0.07 -5.40
N LEU A 144 -22.03 1.26 -5.82
CA LEU A 144 -22.84 2.14 -6.69
C LEU A 144 -23.10 1.51 -8.06
N HIS A 145 -22.09 0.90 -8.67
CA HIS A 145 -22.24 0.21 -9.96
C HIS A 145 -23.18 -1.01 -9.86
N ASP A 146 -22.95 -1.87 -8.87
CA ASP A 146 -23.74 -3.09 -8.64
C ASP A 146 -25.21 -2.76 -8.34
N SER A 147 -25.46 -1.81 -7.43
CA SER A 147 -26.82 -1.38 -7.08
C SER A 147 -27.57 -0.70 -8.23
N TYR A 148 -26.86 -0.14 -9.21
CA TYR A 148 -27.43 0.46 -10.41
C TYR A 148 -27.79 -0.60 -11.47
N HIS A 149 -26.92 -1.60 -11.66
CA HIS A 149 -27.07 -2.63 -12.70
C HIS A 149 -27.95 -3.82 -12.28
N ASP A 150 -27.85 -4.28 -11.04
CA ASP A 150 -28.64 -5.40 -10.51
C ASP A 150 -29.98 -4.95 -9.90
N GLY A 151 -30.18 -3.64 -9.72
CA GLY A 151 -31.41 -3.04 -9.21
C GLY A 151 -32.21 -2.27 -10.28
N ASN A 152 -33.35 -1.68 -9.88
CA ASN A 152 -34.14 -0.77 -10.72
C ASN A 152 -33.49 0.63 -10.83
N GLY A 153 -32.18 0.68 -11.12
CA GLY A 153 -31.40 1.91 -11.28
C GLY A 153 -31.54 2.91 -10.14
N ILE A 154 -31.81 4.17 -10.48
CA ILE A 154 -31.93 5.32 -9.55
C ILE A 154 -33.01 5.09 -8.48
N HIS A 155 -34.02 4.27 -8.75
CA HIS A 155 -35.08 3.97 -7.77
C HIS A 155 -34.54 3.16 -6.58
N THR A 156 -33.57 2.28 -6.81
CA THR A 156 -32.87 1.53 -5.75
C THR A 156 -32.04 2.46 -4.88
N TRP A 157 -31.37 3.46 -5.46
CA TRP A 157 -30.62 4.47 -4.72
C TRP A 157 -31.54 5.32 -3.84
N ARG A 158 -32.71 5.71 -4.36
CA ARG A 158 -33.71 6.47 -3.59
C ARG A 158 -34.32 5.66 -2.45
N ARG A 159 -34.53 4.35 -2.65
CA ARG A 159 -35.08 3.44 -1.63
C ARG A 159 -34.04 3.07 -0.57
N LYS A 160 -32.77 2.94 -0.94
CA LYS A 160 -31.63 2.68 -0.03
C LYS A 160 -30.79 3.96 0.14
N TRP A 161 -31.45 5.07 0.44
CA TRP A 161 -30.82 6.40 0.46
C TRP A 161 -29.62 6.46 1.41
N PHE A 162 -29.73 5.84 2.60
CA PHE A 162 -28.66 5.81 3.60
C PHE A 162 -27.42 5.07 3.10
N GLN A 163 -27.60 3.90 2.46
CA GLN A 163 -26.47 3.11 1.94
C GLN A 163 -25.83 3.79 0.73
N SER A 164 -26.63 4.43 -0.11
CA SER A 164 -26.14 5.18 -1.28
C SER A 164 -25.38 6.44 -0.87
N GLY A 165 -25.87 7.14 0.16
CA GLY A 165 -25.17 8.27 0.77
C GLY A 165 -23.84 7.86 1.39
N LEU A 166 -23.81 6.71 2.07
CA LEU A 166 -22.57 6.17 2.64
C LEU A 166 -21.56 5.76 1.55
N ALA A 167 -22.01 5.09 0.49
CA ALA A 167 -21.12 4.72 -0.62
C ALA A 167 -20.55 5.96 -1.34
N PHE A 168 -21.36 7.03 -1.49
CA PHE A 168 -20.87 8.28 -2.05
C PHE A 168 -19.88 8.98 -1.12
N SER A 169 -20.14 8.98 0.20
CA SER A 169 -19.25 9.58 1.17
C SER A 169 -17.91 8.86 1.26
N THR A 170 -17.86 7.53 1.11
CA THR A 170 -16.58 6.79 1.07
C THR A 170 -15.77 7.14 -0.18
N VAL A 171 -16.42 7.32 -1.33
CA VAL A 171 -15.73 7.77 -2.56
C VAL A 171 -15.15 9.17 -2.37
N ILE A 172 -15.93 10.11 -1.82
CA ILE A 172 -15.45 11.47 -1.52
C ILE A 172 -14.30 11.43 -0.52
N ALA A 173 -14.43 10.65 0.57
CA ALA A 173 -13.38 10.52 1.57
C ALA A 173 -12.09 9.95 0.95
N GLY A 174 -12.19 8.93 0.09
CA GLY A 174 -11.05 8.39 -0.64
C GLY A 174 -10.39 9.43 -1.54
N ALA A 175 -11.17 10.20 -2.30
CA ALA A 175 -10.67 11.27 -3.15
C ALA A 175 -10.01 12.40 -2.33
N PHE A 176 -10.62 12.79 -1.22
CA PHE A 176 -10.08 13.79 -0.31
C PHE A 176 -8.76 13.33 0.31
N ILE A 177 -8.69 12.11 0.85
CA ILE A 177 -7.46 11.53 1.41
C ILE A 177 -6.37 11.45 0.32
N CYS A 178 -6.72 11.09 -0.91
CA CYS A 178 -5.77 11.07 -2.01
C CYS A 178 -5.19 12.46 -2.29
N VAL A 179 -6.04 13.48 -2.45
CA VAL A 179 -5.57 14.84 -2.80
C VAL A 179 -4.87 15.51 -1.62
N ALA A 180 -5.52 15.55 -0.46
CA ALA A 180 -4.97 16.20 0.74
C ALA A 180 -3.73 15.46 1.25
N GLY A 181 -3.76 14.12 1.29
CA GLY A 181 -2.61 13.31 1.72
C GLY A 181 -1.41 13.47 0.80
N MET A 182 -1.64 13.49 -0.53
CA MET A 182 -0.56 13.74 -1.49
C MET A 182 0.00 15.16 -1.33
N TYR A 183 -0.86 16.16 -1.19
CA TYR A 183 -0.43 17.56 -1.00
C TYR A 183 0.44 17.73 0.25
N VAL A 184 -0.01 17.22 1.40
CA VAL A 184 0.74 17.31 2.66
C VAL A 184 2.09 16.59 2.54
N THR A 185 2.10 15.39 1.95
CA THR A 185 3.35 14.63 1.83
C THR A 185 4.35 15.31 0.88
N VAL A 186 3.89 15.82 -0.26
CA VAL A 186 4.74 16.56 -1.21
C VAL A 186 5.29 17.83 -0.56
N ARG A 187 4.45 18.58 0.15
CA ARG A 187 4.89 19.79 0.86
C ARG A 187 5.95 19.46 1.92
N ALA A 188 5.74 18.40 2.69
CA ALA A 188 6.70 17.95 3.70
C ALA A 188 8.04 17.54 3.08
N ILE A 189 8.03 16.88 1.91
CA ILE A 189 9.25 16.57 1.17
C ILE A 189 9.99 17.85 0.74
N VAL A 190 9.27 18.81 0.16
CA VAL A 190 9.86 20.09 -0.28
C VAL A 190 10.49 20.84 0.90
N GLU A 191 9.81 20.89 2.04
CA GLU A 191 10.31 21.53 3.25
C GLU A 191 11.53 20.79 3.83
N ALA A 192 11.54 19.46 3.78
CA ALA A 192 12.69 18.65 4.21
C ALA A 192 13.94 18.88 3.34
N TYR A 193 13.76 19.09 2.03
CA TYR A 193 14.86 19.47 1.14
C TYR A 193 15.33 20.92 1.38
N GLN A 194 14.42 21.86 1.61
CA GLN A 194 14.76 23.27 1.86
C GLN A 194 15.47 23.50 3.20
N SER A 195 15.10 22.74 4.22
CA SER A 195 15.73 22.79 5.55
C SER A 195 17.10 22.11 5.62
N GLY A 196 17.54 21.46 4.53
CA GLY A 196 18.81 20.74 4.49
C GLY A 196 18.83 19.46 5.34
N ALA A 197 17.65 19.00 5.81
CA ALA A 197 17.51 17.77 6.59
C ALA A 197 17.77 16.50 5.75
N VAL A 198 17.80 16.64 4.42
CA VAL A 198 17.98 15.55 3.47
C VAL A 198 19.12 15.90 2.50
N ALA A 199 20.07 14.98 2.35
CA ALA A 199 21.14 15.11 1.35
C ALA A 199 20.56 15.15 -0.08
N SER A 200 21.24 15.79 -1.02
CA SER A 200 20.79 15.82 -2.41
C SER A 200 20.56 14.40 -2.94
N PRO A 201 19.52 14.16 -3.76
CA PRO A 201 19.31 12.84 -4.35
C PRO A 201 20.57 12.39 -5.08
N PHE A 202 20.98 11.14 -4.88
CA PHE A 202 22.23 10.54 -5.37
C PHE A 202 23.54 11.06 -4.73
N ALA A 203 23.49 11.79 -3.62
CA ALA A 203 24.66 11.98 -2.77
C ALA A 203 24.89 10.70 -1.96
N CYS A 204 25.67 9.78 -2.53
CA CYS A 204 26.32 8.73 -1.74
C CYS A 204 27.43 9.34 -0.87
#